data_AF-A0A3B9GR13-F1
#
_entry.id   AF-A0A3B9GR13-F1
#
_cell.length_a   1.000
_cell.length_b   1.000
_cell.length_c   1.000
_cell.angle_alpha   90.00
_cell.angle_beta   90.00
_cell.angle_gamma   90.00
#
_symmetry.space_group_name_H-M   'P 1'
#
loop_
_entity.id
_entity.type
_entity.pdbx_description
1 polymer ?
#
loop_
_entity_poly.entity_id
_entity_poly.type
_entity_poly.pdbx_seq_one_letter_code
_entity_poly.pdbx_strand_id
1 'polypeptide(L)'
;MRLCDSFFCKLKINNMNKLMTLCWMLLLALCARASSWEKTTAIQSGSVVLLAVDNGSFSAELNGISSTSTKYGTYAQYESTPAGQFPLQVVDGVEEGSFAFLTEDGNYLCWKSGNSLNITTTLDENSSWNVSFDENDMVFIENVAEPSRTIRWNNNSNAYRFACYTSAQHDIFLWKQTEDGEITPPVLTPSQSFVDEIYVEMQANEGFTIYYTLDGTEPTTESDIYADPFDISQTTTVKAIAVNANGQSSSVSSATYTKLEKTSIKDVQLSTGSSSVFIEGVVVAACASGAVIYDGTDYIL
;
A
#
# COMPACT_ATOMS: atom_id res chain seq x y z
N MET A 1 -24.00 16.48 -4.59
CA MET A 1 -24.65 15.48 -3.71
C MET A 1 -23.71 14.28 -3.75
N ARG A 2 -23.05 13.80 -2.70
CA ARG A 2 -23.16 13.99 -1.24
C ARG A 2 -21.84 13.48 -0.63
N LEU A 3 -21.37 14.22 0.38
CA LEU A 3 -20.84 13.75 1.68
C LEU A 3 -19.66 12.76 1.70
N CYS A 4 -18.47 13.30 1.94
CA CYS A 4 -17.50 12.67 2.85
C CYS A 4 -16.58 13.74 3.48
N ASP A 5 -17.18 14.78 4.05
CA ASP A 5 -16.48 15.81 4.83
C ASP A 5 -17.12 15.91 6.21
N SER A 6 -16.69 15.08 7.17
CA SER A 6 -16.74 15.40 8.61
C SER A 6 -16.36 14.20 9.48
N PHE A 7 -15.07 13.87 9.58
CA PHE A 7 -14.53 13.19 10.77
C PHE A 7 -13.02 13.47 10.85
N PHE A 8 -12.64 14.61 11.44
CA PHE A 8 -11.79 14.60 12.63
C PHE A 8 -11.70 16.02 13.22
N CYS A 9 -11.93 16.04 14.52
CA CYS A 9 -12.21 17.18 15.35
C CYS A 9 -10.94 18.02 15.62
N LYS A 10 -11.15 19.32 15.81
CA LYS A 10 -10.18 20.29 16.33
C LYS A 10 -9.45 19.75 17.58
N LEU A 11 -8.18 19.41 17.45
CA LEU A 11 -7.26 19.28 18.57
C LEU A 11 -6.13 20.32 18.42
N LYS A 12 -6.29 21.44 19.11
CA LYS A 12 -5.16 22.33 19.44
C LYS A 12 -4.35 21.64 20.54
N ILE A 13 -3.29 20.92 20.16
CA ILE A 13 -2.29 20.41 21.12
C ILE A 13 -0.95 21.06 20.80
N ASN A 14 -0.56 22.00 21.67
CA ASN A 14 0.77 22.58 21.71
C ASN A 14 1.76 21.54 22.28
N ASN A 15 2.39 20.76 21.39
CA ASN A 15 3.70 20.09 21.49
C ASN A 15 3.70 18.79 20.66
N MET A 16 3.99 18.91 19.35
CA MET A 16 3.86 17.82 18.37
C MET A 16 5.18 17.15 17.93
N ASN A 17 6.31 17.33 18.62
CA ASN A 17 7.59 16.83 18.08
C ASN A 17 7.82 15.31 18.24
N LYS A 18 6.94 14.57 18.94
CA LYS A 18 7.09 13.11 19.13
C LYS A 18 5.90 12.25 18.68
N LEU A 19 4.72 12.84 18.45
CA LEU A 19 3.56 12.10 17.93
C LEU A 19 3.41 12.20 16.39
N MET A 20 3.99 13.21 15.73
CA MET A 20 3.92 13.34 14.28
C MET A 20 4.67 12.21 13.54
N THR A 21 5.76 11.68 14.10
CA THR A 21 6.58 10.65 13.45
C THR A 21 5.86 9.30 13.34
N LEU A 22 4.98 8.97 14.30
CA LEU A 22 4.19 7.74 14.29
C LEU A 22 2.90 7.88 13.44
N CYS A 23 2.31 9.07 13.38
CA CYS A 23 1.08 9.30 12.60
C CYS A 23 1.35 9.43 11.09
N TRP A 24 2.54 9.85 10.69
CA TRP A 24 2.95 9.92 9.28
C TRP A 24 3.29 8.56 8.67
N MET A 25 3.88 7.63 9.45
CA MET A 25 4.12 6.26 8.97
C MET A 25 2.82 5.49 8.73
N LEU A 26 1.77 5.74 9.52
CA LEU A 26 0.48 5.07 9.35
C LEU A 26 -0.36 5.64 8.18
N LEU A 27 -0.16 6.89 7.79
CA LEU A 27 -0.96 7.54 6.73
C LEU A 27 -0.38 7.30 5.32
N LEU A 28 0.92 6.99 5.22
CA LEU A 28 1.59 6.59 3.97
C LEU A 28 1.17 5.20 3.47
N ALA A 29 0.50 4.41 4.30
CA ALA A 29 0.06 3.04 3.96
C ALA A 29 -1.29 2.97 3.22
N LEU A 30 -2.01 4.09 3.04
CA LEU A 30 -3.39 4.06 2.52
C LEU A 30 -3.60 4.54 1.08
N CYS A 31 -2.55 4.95 0.33
CA CYS A 31 -2.75 5.49 -1.02
C CYS A 31 -1.61 5.22 -2.04
N ALA A 32 -0.74 4.23 -1.79
CA ALA A 32 0.27 3.83 -2.78
C ALA A 32 -0.20 2.59 -3.56
N ARG A 33 -0.23 2.73 -4.89
CA ARG A 33 -0.38 1.65 -5.87
C ARG A 33 0.45 0.44 -5.44
N ALA A 34 -0.19 -0.68 -5.10
CA ALA A 34 0.39 -1.72 -4.24
C ALA A 34 1.65 -2.40 -4.82
N SER A 35 2.77 -1.73 -4.60
CA SER A 35 4.10 -2.32 -4.55
C SER A 35 4.69 -1.88 -3.22
N SER A 36 4.91 -2.85 -2.35
CA SER A 36 5.61 -2.60 -1.09
C SER A 36 7.09 -2.35 -1.39
N TRP A 37 7.74 -1.56 -0.54
CA TRP A 37 9.17 -1.28 -0.64
C TRP A 37 9.81 -1.72 0.65
N GLU A 38 10.91 -2.47 0.56
CA GLU A 38 11.67 -2.87 1.75
C GLU A 38 13.14 -2.46 1.65
N LYS A 39 13.69 -2.00 2.78
CA LYS A 39 15.13 -1.76 2.93
C LYS A 39 15.85 -3.08 2.71
N THR A 40 16.92 -3.07 1.92
CA THR A 40 17.65 -4.30 1.59
C THR A 40 19.16 -4.13 1.71
N THR A 41 19.81 -5.20 2.13
CA THR A 41 21.26 -5.38 2.14
C THR A 41 21.72 -6.41 1.11
N ALA A 42 20.79 -6.91 0.28
CA ALA A 42 21.08 -7.85 -0.79
C ALA A 42 20.94 -7.15 -2.14
N ILE A 43 21.91 -7.36 -3.02
CA ILE A 43 21.84 -6.91 -4.41
C ILE A 43 21.56 -8.14 -5.28
N GLN A 44 20.44 -8.10 -6.00
CA GLN A 44 20.05 -9.11 -6.98
C GLN A 44 19.49 -8.38 -8.21
N SER A 45 19.42 -9.05 -9.36
CA SER A 45 18.76 -8.53 -10.55
C SER A 45 17.30 -8.17 -10.24
N GLY A 46 16.89 -6.92 -10.49
CA GLY A 46 15.54 -6.44 -10.21
C GLY A 46 15.43 -4.91 -10.14
N SER A 47 14.21 -4.40 -9.88
CA SER A 47 13.94 -2.97 -9.70
C SER A 47 14.33 -2.52 -8.29
N VAL A 48 15.20 -1.52 -8.20
CA VAL A 48 15.74 -0.99 -6.95
C VAL A 48 15.63 0.54 -6.97
N VAL A 49 15.42 1.15 -5.81
CA VAL A 49 15.43 2.61 -5.65
C VAL A 49 16.48 2.99 -4.62
N LEU A 50 17.24 4.02 -4.96
CA LEU A 50 18.12 4.71 -4.02
C LEU A 50 17.30 5.74 -3.25
N LEU A 51 17.22 5.61 -1.92
CA LEU A 51 16.56 6.60 -1.05
C LEU A 51 17.59 7.24 -0.13
N ALA A 52 17.70 8.56 -0.21
CA ALA A 52 18.48 9.36 0.73
C ALA A 52 17.55 9.96 1.79
N VAL A 53 17.92 9.84 3.06
CA VAL A 53 17.17 10.45 4.16
C VAL A 53 17.92 11.70 4.61
N ASP A 54 17.32 12.86 4.42
CA ASP A 54 17.55 13.97 5.34
C ASP A 54 16.33 14.12 6.25
N ASN A 55 16.53 14.64 7.45
CA ASN A 55 15.55 14.77 8.53
C ASN A 55 14.33 15.63 8.15
N GLY A 56 13.49 15.15 7.22
CA GLY A 56 12.20 15.72 6.86
C GLY A 56 12.06 16.28 5.43
N SER A 57 12.93 15.99 4.47
CA SER A 57 12.68 16.38 3.06
C SER A 57 13.36 15.44 2.06
N PHE A 58 12.54 14.78 1.23
CA PHE A 58 12.99 14.02 0.07
C PHE A 58 12.82 14.89 -1.18
N SER A 59 13.93 15.20 -1.83
CA SER A 59 13.99 15.60 -3.23
C SER A 59 15.16 14.81 -3.77
N ALA A 60 15.08 14.24 -4.95
CA ALA A 60 16.25 13.63 -5.55
C ALA A 60 16.34 14.16 -6.98
N GLU A 61 17.37 14.94 -7.27
CA GLU A 61 17.70 15.36 -8.64
C GLU A 61 19.04 14.71 -9.02
N LEU A 62 19.16 14.25 -10.27
CA LEU A 62 20.40 13.69 -10.78
C LEU A 62 21.14 14.80 -11.55
N ASN A 63 21.96 15.62 -10.90
CA ASN A 63 22.87 16.57 -11.55
C ASN A 63 22.32 17.33 -12.79
N GLY A 64 21.04 17.74 -12.79
CA GLY A 64 20.43 18.46 -13.92
C GLY A 64 20.06 17.61 -15.15
N ILE A 65 20.03 16.28 -15.03
CA ILE A 65 19.42 15.39 -16.01
C ILE A 65 17.95 15.25 -15.66
N SER A 66 17.11 15.99 -16.39
CA SER A 66 15.67 15.77 -16.40
C SER A 66 15.38 14.41 -17.01
N SER A 67 14.85 13.45 -16.24
CA SER A 67 14.01 12.42 -16.85
C SER A 67 12.78 13.16 -17.38
N THR A 68 12.72 13.32 -18.71
CA THR A 68 11.52 13.89 -19.34
C THR A 68 10.70 12.73 -19.88
N SER A 69 9.63 12.37 -19.18
CA SER A 69 8.41 11.95 -19.87
C SER A 69 7.41 13.11 -19.71
N THR A 70 7.01 13.74 -20.82
CA THR A 70 6.14 14.92 -20.79
C THR A 70 4.66 14.57 -20.94
N LYS A 71 3.85 15.03 -19.98
CA LYS A 71 2.57 15.78 -20.16
C LYS A 71 2.05 16.07 -18.74
N TYR A 72 2.03 17.28 -18.18
CA TYR A 72 1.63 18.59 -18.68
C TYR A 72 2.38 19.71 -17.92
N GLY A 73 2.28 20.93 -18.44
CA GLY A 73 3.07 22.10 -18.06
C GLY A 73 2.93 22.63 -16.63
N THR A 74 3.65 23.73 -16.44
CA THR A 74 3.91 24.51 -15.21
C THR A 74 2.74 24.51 -14.22
N TYR A 75 2.87 23.82 -13.09
CA TYR A 75 2.12 24.09 -11.86
C TYR A 75 2.95 23.68 -10.63
N ALA A 76 2.88 24.53 -9.60
CA ALA A 76 3.21 24.14 -8.24
C ALA A 76 2.08 23.28 -7.66
N GLN A 77 2.46 22.32 -6.80
CA GLN A 77 1.68 21.52 -5.84
C GLN A 77 1.09 20.16 -6.28
N TYR A 78 1.70 19.14 -5.65
CA TYR A 78 1.14 18.03 -4.85
C TYR A 78 0.47 16.79 -5.48
N GLU A 79 0.77 15.66 -4.81
CA GLU A 79 0.13 14.33 -4.73
C GLU A 79 0.55 13.23 -5.73
N SER A 80 0.88 12.07 -5.13
CA SER A 80 0.88 10.69 -5.68
C SER A 80 2.17 10.01 -6.16
N THR A 81 3.36 10.44 -5.73
CA THR A 81 4.56 9.57 -5.59
C THR A 81 5.45 10.23 -4.54
N PRO A 82 6.14 9.50 -3.64
CA PRO A 82 7.12 10.12 -2.76
C PRO A 82 8.14 10.85 -3.64
N ALA A 83 8.20 12.16 -3.54
CA ALA A 83 9.11 12.99 -4.30
C ALA A 83 10.55 12.46 -4.15
N GLY A 84 11.22 12.18 -5.26
CA GLY A 84 12.62 11.73 -5.25
C GLY A 84 12.87 10.22 -5.30
N GLN A 85 11.90 9.40 -5.74
CA GLN A 85 12.19 8.03 -6.15
C GLN A 85 12.82 8.02 -7.55
N PHE A 86 14.03 7.46 -7.64
CA PHE A 86 14.67 7.13 -8.91
C PHE A 86 14.61 5.62 -9.12
N PRO A 87 13.60 5.11 -9.86
CA PRO A 87 13.57 3.70 -10.21
C PRO A 87 14.78 3.38 -11.09
N LEU A 88 15.63 2.50 -10.59
CA LEU A 88 16.81 2.01 -11.28
C LEU A 88 16.74 0.49 -11.30
N GLN A 89 16.91 -0.10 -12.47
CA GLN A 89 17.08 -1.55 -12.55
C GLN A 89 18.56 -1.86 -12.31
N VAL A 90 18.83 -2.85 -11.46
CA VAL A 90 20.21 -3.34 -11.26
C VAL A 90 20.48 -4.46 -12.25
N VAL A 91 21.59 -4.34 -12.98
CA VAL A 91 22.10 -5.36 -13.90
C VAL A 91 23.57 -5.66 -13.63
N ASP A 92 24.07 -6.77 -14.14
CA ASP A 92 25.48 -7.13 -14.01
C ASP A 92 26.38 -6.06 -14.66
N GLY A 93 27.43 -5.67 -13.93
CA GLY A 93 28.43 -4.73 -14.41
C GLY A 93 29.47 -5.37 -15.32
N VAL A 94 30.54 -4.64 -15.61
CA VAL A 94 31.65 -5.15 -16.44
C VAL A 94 32.58 -6.08 -15.67
N GLU A 95 32.81 -5.80 -14.39
CA GLU A 95 33.64 -6.65 -13.51
C GLU A 95 32.79 -7.65 -12.73
N GLU A 96 33.37 -8.82 -12.44
CA GLU A 96 32.72 -9.85 -11.62
C GLU A 96 32.39 -9.28 -10.23
N GLY A 97 31.11 -9.36 -9.86
CA GLY A 97 30.61 -8.83 -8.58
C GLY A 97 30.31 -7.32 -8.58
N SER A 98 30.52 -6.63 -9.70
CA SER A 98 30.07 -5.24 -9.91
C SER A 98 28.69 -5.20 -10.56
N PHE A 99 28.02 -4.06 -10.43
CA PHE A 99 26.67 -3.84 -10.93
C PHE A 99 26.56 -2.50 -11.68
N ALA A 100 25.60 -2.39 -12.59
CA ALA A 100 25.23 -1.12 -13.21
C ALA A 100 23.78 -0.76 -12.90
N PHE A 101 23.50 0.54 -12.80
CA PHE A 101 22.14 1.06 -12.64
C PHE A 101 21.59 1.48 -14.01
N LEU A 102 20.58 0.77 -14.47
CA LEU A 102 19.85 1.01 -15.70
C LEU A 102 18.66 1.94 -15.41
N THR A 103 18.57 3.04 -16.15
CA THR A 103 17.43 3.96 -16.13
C THR A 103 16.24 3.37 -16.89
N GLU A 104 15.05 3.92 -16.70
CA GLU A 104 13.83 3.52 -17.45
C GLU A 104 14.04 3.55 -18.98
N ASP A 105 14.79 4.53 -19.49
CA ASP A 105 15.10 4.65 -20.92
C ASP A 105 16.17 3.65 -21.43
N GLY A 106 16.60 2.69 -20.60
CA GLY A 106 17.59 1.68 -20.97
C GLY A 106 19.04 2.18 -21.03
N ASN A 107 19.35 3.31 -20.39
CA ASN A 107 20.71 3.86 -20.31
C ASN A 107 21.34 3.60 -18.94
N TYR A 108 22.66 3.71 -18.84
CA TYR A 108 23.39 3.44 -17.61
C TYR A 108 23.80 4.72 -16.89
N LEU A 109 23.67 4.71 -15.57
CA LEU A 109 24.21 5.73 -14.69
C LEU A 109 25.74 5.57 -14.57
N CYS A 110 26.49 6.60 -14.96
CA CYS A 110 27.94 6.57 -14.94
C CYS A 110 28.56 7.73 -14.16
N TRP A 111 29.73 7.47 -13.59
CA TRP A 111 30.66 8.54 -13.24
C TRP A 111 31.33 9.06 -14.52
N LYS A 112 31.68 10.35 -14.54
CA LYS A 112 32.38 10.95 -15.69
C LYS A 112 33.60 11.75 -15.26
N SER A 113 33.39 12.69 -14.34
CA SER A 113 34.47 13.48 -13.76
C SER A 113 34.00 14.27 -12.54
N GLY A 114 34.96 14.55 -11.65
CA GLY A 114 34.71 15.30 -10.43
C GLY A 114 33.58 14.68 -9.62
N ASN A 115 32.58 15.51 -9.27
CA ASN A 115 31.44 15.08 -8.46
C ASN A 115 30.17 14.76 -9.26
N SER A 116 30.30 14.51 -10.56
CA SER A 116 29.14 14.43 -11.47
C SER A 116 28.78 12.99 -11.79
N LEU A 117 27.49 12.68 -11.64
CA LEU A 117 26.85 11.53 -12.26
C LEU A 117 26.33 11.94 -13.64
N ASN A 118 26.44 11.05 -14.62
CA ASN A 118 25.99 11.22 -16.00
C ASN A 118 25.22 9.97 -16.47
N ILE A 119 24.65 10.05 -17.66
CA ILE A 119 24.05 8.90 -18.36
C ILE A 119 24.92 8.54 -19.56
N THR A 120 25.09 7.24 -19.80
CA THR A 120 25.76 6.68 -20.98
C THR A 120 24.94 5.53 -21.55
N THR A 121 25.09 5.26 -22.84
CA THR A 121 24.47 4.11 -23.52
C THR A 121 25.36 2.85 -23.46
N THR A 122 26.59 3.00 -22.96
CA THR A 122 27.59 1.93 -22.96
C THR A 122 27.78 1.41 -21.54
N LEU A 123 27.69 0.10 -21.38
CA LEU A 123 28.12 -0.57 -20.16
C LEU A 123 29.65 -0.68 -20.16
N ASP A 124 30.30 0.18 -19.38
CA ASP A 124 31.75 0.23 -19.15
C ASP A 124 32.09 0.34 -17.64
N GLU A 125 33.38 0.39 -17.32
CA GLU A 125 33.90 0.58 -15.95
C GLU A 125 33.41 1.88 -15.28
N ASN A 126 33.10 2.94 -16.04
CA ASN A 126 32.58 4.19 -15.50
C ASN A 126 31.10 4.09 -15.14
N SER A 127 30.36 3.19 -15.78
CA SER A 127 28.96 2.86 -15.49
C SER A 127 28.77 1.67 -14.54
N SER A 128 29.86 1.03 -14.11
CA SER A 128 29.87 -0.11 -13.19
C SER A 128 30.23 0.34 -11.77
N TRP A 129 29.64 -0.33 -10.78
CA TRP A 129 29.68 0.06 -9.38
C TRP A 129 29.82 -1.16 -8.47
N ASN A 130 30.72 -1.06 -7.49
CA ASN A 130 30.83 -2.02 -6.40
C ASN A 130 29.89 -1.58 -5.27
N VAL A 131 29.08 -2.50 -4.75
CA VAL A 131 28.12 -2.20 -3.69
C VAL A 131 28.41 -3.00 -2.43
N SER A 132 28.52 -2.30 -1.31
CA SER A 132 28.74 -2.87 0.01
C SER A 132 27.87 -2.18 1.07
N PHE A 133 27.77 -2.80 2.24
CA PHE A 133 26.97 -2.31 3.37
C PHE A 133 27.82 -2.31 4.64
N ASP A 134 27.59 -1.33 5.52
CA ASP A 134 28.18 -1.33 6.86
C ASP A 134 27.27 -2.01 7.92
N GLU A 135 27.70 -1.96 9.18
CA GLU A 135 27.00 -2.54 10.32
C GLU A 135 25.63 -1.89 10.65
N ASN A 136 25.31 -0.74 10.05
CA ASN A 136 24.04 -0.02 10.21
C ASN A 136 23.16 -0.13 8.95
N ASP A 137 23.52 -1.04 8.03
CA ASP A 137 22.96 -1.21 6.69
C ASP A 137 23.05 0.05 5.81
N MET A 138 24.05 0.92 6.06
CA MET A 138 24.32 2.05 5.18
C MET A 138 24.95 1.55 3.89
N VAL A 139 24.48 2.05 2.74
CA VAL A 139 25.00 1.61 1.45
C VAL A 139 26.25 2.41 1.03
N PHE A 140 27.25 1.69 0.54
CA PHE A 140 28.46 2.21 -0.06
C PHE A 140 28.54 1.73 -1.50
N ILE A 141 28.45 2.68 -2.44
CA ILE A 141 28.44 2.41 -3.87
C ILE A 141 29.65 3.10 -4.47
N GLU A 142 30.69 2.34 -4.76
CA GLU A 142 31.99 2.81 -5.28
C GLU A 142 32.06 2.59 -6.79
N ASN A 143 32.58 3.56 -7.53
CA ASN A 143 32.76 3.40 -8.98
C ASN A 143 33.89 2.41 -9.27
N VAL A 144 33.72 1.57 -10.31
CA VAL A 144 34.76 0.60 -10.70
C VAL A 144 35.99 1.30 -11.28
N ALA A 145 35.82 2.27 -12.19
CA ALA A 145 36.95 2.98 -12.81
C ALA A 145 37.72 3.89 -11.82
N GLU A 146 37.04 4.44 -10.82
CA GLU A 146 37.64 5.29 -9.79
C GLU A 146 37.05 4.97 -8.39
N PRO A 147 37.59 3.97 -7.68
CA PRO A 147 37.03 3.49 -6.41
C PRO A 147 36.99 4.54 -5.29
N SER A 148 37.77 5.62 -5.38
CA SER A 148 37.69 6.73 -4.44
C SER A 148 36.38 7.53 -4.56
N ARG A 149 35.58 7.30 -5.62
CA ARG A 149 34.31 7.99 -5.89
C ARG A 149 33.13 7.13 -5.48
N THR A 150 32.35 7.65 -4.55
CA THR A 150 31.12 7.01 -4.06
C THR A 150 29.88 7.78 -4.46
N ILE A 151 28.78 7.09 -4.77
CA ILE A 151 27.47 7.75 -4.91
C ILE A 151 27.02 8.26 -3.54
N ARG A 152 26.72 9.56 -3.45
CA ARG A 152 26.32 10.28 -2.23
C ARG A 152 25.15 11.22 -2.49
N TRP A 153 24.39 11.48 -1.42
CA TRP A 153 23.35 12.48 -1.40
C TRP A 153 23.94 13.82 -0.97
N ASN A 154 23.77 14.86 -1.79
CA ASN A 154 24.13 16.23 -1.46
C ASN A 154 22.86 17.01 -1.15
N ASN A 155 22.80 17.61 0.04
CA ASN A 155 21.66 18.38 0.52
C ASN A 155 22.06 19.79 0.97
N ASN A 156 22.99 20.39 0.23
CA ASN A 156 23.32 21.79 0.44
C ASN A 156 22.29 22.68 -0.25
N SER A 157 22.06 23.89 0.28
CA SER A 157 21.02 24.84 -0.16
C SER A 157 21.01 25.17 -1.66
N ASN A 158 22.08 24.85 -2.40
CA ASN A 158 22.22 25.07 -3.83
C ASN A 158 22.38 23.78 -4.67
N ALA A 159 22.27 22.58 -4.09
CA ALA A 159 22.60 21.34 -4.78
C ALA A 159 21.95 20.08 -4.16
N TYR A 160 20.62 20.01 -4.15
CA TYR A 160 19.83 18.83 -3.75
C TYR A 160 19.94 17.72 -4.81
N ARG A 161 20.95 16.85 -4.73
CA ARG A 161 21.20 15.86 -5.78
C ARG A 161 21.98 14.63 -5.36
N PHE A 162 21.81 13.55 -6.11
CA PHE A 162 22.78 12.45 -6.13
C PHE A 162 24.01 12.85 -6.95
N ALA A 163 25.19 12.51 -6.44
CA ALA A 163 26.47 12.88 -7.03
C ALA A 163 27.60 11.96 -6.55
N CYS A 164 28.73 11.96 -7.25
CA CYS A 164 29.91 11.19 -6.85
C CYS A 164 30.78 12.01 -5.90
N TYR A 165 31.19 11.50 -4.75
CA TYR A 165 32.07 12.23 -3.82
C TYR A 165 33.20 11.34 -3.30
N THR A 166 34.32 11.97 -2.98
CA THR A 166 35.47 11.36 -2.28
C THR A 166 35.39 11.51 -0.76
N SER A 167 34.35 12.18 -0.26
CA SER A 167 34.10 12.38 1.16
C SER A 167 32.65 12.05 1.47
N ALA A 168 32.37 11.74 2.74
CA ALA A 168 31.00 11.63 3.21
C ALA A 168 30.24 12.96 3.00
N GLN A 169 28.97 12.86 2.62
CA GLN A 169 28.03 13.99 2.54
C GLN A 169 26.85 13.64 3.45
N HIS A 170 25.92 12.85 2.92
CA HIS A 170 24.82 12.27 3.68
C HIS A 170 24.68 10.78 3.37
N ASP A 171 24.09 10.12 4.35
CA ASP A 171 23.75 8.72 4.39
C ASP A 171 22.67 8.35 3.35
N ILE A 172 22.85 7.21 2.66
CA ILE A 172 21.90 6.67 1.67
C ILE A 172 21.51 5.25 2.07
N PHE A 173 20.24 4.89 1.81
CA PHE A 173 19.74 3.54 1.93
C PHE A 173 19.32 2.98 0.56
N LEU A 174 19.42 1.65 0.44
CA LEU A 174 18.92 0.91 -0.72
C LEU A 174 17.58 0.26 -0.40
N TRP A 175 16.61 0.44 -1.28
CA TRP A 175 15.27 -0.12 -1.17
C TRP A 175 14.95 -0.91 -2.41
N LYS A 176 14.43 -2.12 -2.25
CA LYS A 176 13.93 -2.91 -3.39
C LYS A 176 12.41 -2.83 -3.43
N GLN A 177 11.89 -2.76 -4.64
CA GLN A 177 10.46 -2.95 -4.86
C GLN A 177 10.16 -4.41 -4.57
N THR A 178 9.23 -4.67 -3.68
CA THR A 178 8.68 -6.01 -3.51
C THR A 178 7.40 -6.09 -4.32
N GLU A 179 7.39 -7.01 -5.29
CA GLU A 179 6.20 -7.30 -6.10
C GLU A 179 5.06 -7.89 -5.25
N ASP A 180 5.38 -8.36 -4.04
CA ASP A 180 4.46 -9.24 -3.33
C ASP A 180 3.46 -8.54 -2.41
N GLY A 181 3.59 -7.23 -2.17
CA GLY A 181 2.75 -6.55 -1.17
C GLY A 181 2.85 -7.23 0.21
N GLU A 182 2.13 -6.73 1.21
CA GLU A 182 1.72 -7.62 2.29
C GLU A 182 0.54 -8.47 1.76
N ILE A 183 0.60 -9.79 1.87
CA ILE A 183 -0.49 -10.66 1.42
C ILE A 183 -1.52 -10.77 2.55
N THR A 184 -2.52 -9.88 2.52
CA THR A 184 -3.62 -9.85 3.49
C THR A 184 -4.87 -10.55 2.94
N PRO A 185 -5.70 -11.16 3.81
CA PRO A 185 -6.97 -11.74 3.39
C PRO A 185 -7.95 -10.65 2.88
N PRO A 186 -8.83 -10.96 1.92
CA PRO A 186 -9.87 -10.04 1.49
C PRO A 186 -10.73 -9.53 2.65
N VAL A 187 -11.11 -8.26 2.59
CA VAL A 187 -12.05 -7.63 3.52
C VAL A 187 -13.45 -7.73 2.92
N LEU A 188 -14.37 -8.38 3.63
CA LEU A 188 -15.77 -8.54 3.23
C LEU A 188 -16.62 -7.46 3.89
N THR A 189 -17.32 -6.66 3.10
CA THR A 189 -18.18 -5.56 3.59
C THR A 189 -19.54 -5.52 2.91
N PRO A 190 -20.62 -5.26 3.66
CA PRO A 190 -20.70 -5.24 5.13
C PRO A 190 -20.57 -6.67 5.71
N SER A 191 -20.46 -6.81 7.04
CA SER A 191 -20.51 -8.11 7.73
C SER A 191 -21.65 -8.08 8.75
N GLN A 192 -22.87 -8.27 8.25
CA GLN A 192 -24.09 -8.14 9.04
C GLN A 192 -25.21 -9.06 8.53
N SER A 193 -26.22 -9.28 9.37
CA SER A 193 -27.47 -9.91 8.98
C SER A 193 -28.34 -8.98 8.13
N PHE A 194 -29.25 -9.54 7.36
CA PHE A 194 -30.13 -8.80 6.44
C PHE A 194 -31.54 -9.38 6.43
N VAL A 195 -32.52 -8.61 5.92
CA VAL A 195 -33.93 -9.00 5.85
C VAL A 195 -34.31 -9.45 4.44
N ASP A 196 -34.08 -8.58 3.45
CA ASP A 196 -34.44 -8.86 2.04
C ASP A 196 -33.22 -9.38 1.27
N GLU A 197 -32.26 -8.48 1.03
CA GLU A 197 -30.99 -8.75 0.37
C GLU A 197 -29.86 -7.91 0.99
N ILE A 198 -28.62 -8.31 0.71
CA ILE A 198 -27.43 -7.55 1.11
C ILE A 198 -26.44 -7.50 -0.05
N TYR A 199 -25.95 -6.29 -0.33
CA TYR A 199 -24.94 -6.04 -1.36
C TYR A 199 -23.55 -6.19 -0.75
N VAL A 200 -22.81 -7.21 -1.20
CA VAL A 200 -21.50 -7.59 -0.66
C VAL A 200 -20.38 -7.14 -1.58
N GLU A 201 -19.46 -6.36 -1.01
CA GLU A 201 -18.22 -5.92 -1.61
C GLU A 201 -17.02 -6.61 -0.95
N MET A 202 -16.04 -6.99 -1.76
CA MET A 202 -14.77 -7.55 -1.30
C MET A 202 -13.60 -6.67 -1.75
N GLN A 203 -12.70 -6.36 -0.84
CA GLN A 203 -11.53 -5.55 -1.12
C GLN A 203 -10.25 -6.30 -0.74
N ALA A 204 -9.22 -6.17 -1.57
CA ALA A 204 -7.88 -6.68 -1.31
C ALA A 204 -6.85 -5.62 -1.72
N ASN A 205 -5.58 -5.89 -1.46
CA ASN A 205 -4.49 -5.03 -1.90
C ASN A 205 -4.50 -4.90 -3.43
N GLU A 206 -4.14 -3.72 -3.96
CA GLU A 206 -4.15 -3.47 -5.40
C GLU A 206 -3.27 -4.49 -6.15
N GLY A 207 -3.68 -4.90 -7.35
CA GLY A 207 -2.96 -5.93 -8.12
C GLY A 207 -3.18 -7.37 -7.66
N PHE A 208 -3.93 -7.60 -6.58
CA PHE A 208 -4.34 -8.94 -6.18
C PHE A 208 -5.65 -9.35 -6.86
N THR A 209 -5.75 -10.62 -7.23
CA THR A 209 -6.99 -11.23 -7.71
C THR A 209 -7.68 -11.93 -6.54
N ILE A 210 -8.97 -11.65 -6.32
CA ILE A 210 -9.76 -12.29 -5.26
C ILE A 210 -10.50 -13.49 -5.84
N TYR A 211 -10.33 -14.65 -5.20
CA TYR A 211 -11.04 -15.89 -5.50
C TYR A 211 -11.95 -16.25 -4.33
N TYR A 212 -13.20 -16.67 -4.61
CA TYR A 212 -14.20 -16.86 -3.57
C TYR A 212 -15.13 -18.05 -3.82
N THR A 213 -15.81 -18.46 -2.75
CA THR A 213 -16.89 -19.46 -2.75
C THR A 213 -18.08 -18.93 -1.96
N LEU A 214 -19.29 -19.36 -2.32
CA LEU A 214 -20.55 -18.97 -1.66
C LEU A 214 -21.20 -20.10 -0.85
N ASP A 215 -20.67 -21.31 -0.95
CA ASP A 215 -21.16 -22.51 -0.27
C ASP A 215 -20.36 -22.86 1.00
N GLY A 216 -19.38 -22.02 1.36
CA GLY A 216 -18.49 -22.24 2.50
C GLY A 216 -17.37 -23.25 2.27
N THR A 217 -17.18 -23.77 1.06
CA THR A 217 -15.99 -24.56 0.69
C THR A 217 -14.73 -23.70 0.67
N GLU A 218 -13.55 -24.31 0.82
CA GLU A 218 -12.29 -23.56 0.81
C GLU A 218 -11.99 -23.01 -0.60
N PRO A 219 -11.78 -21.70 -0.75
CA PRO A 219 -11.48 -21.09 -2.05
C PRO A 219 -10.06 -21.45 -2.52
N THR A 220 -9.89 -21.58 -3.83
CA THR A 220 -8.60 -21.83 -4.51
C THR A 220 -8.51 -20.95 -5.76
N THR A 221 -7.39 -20.99 -6.49
CA THR A 221 -7.25 -20.31 -7.79
C THR A 221 -8.16 -20.86 -8.89
N GLU A 222 -8.87 -21.97 -8.64
CA GLU A 222 -9.89 -22.54 -9.53
C GLU A 222 -11.31 -22.09 -9.13
N SER A 223 -11.47 -21.35 -8.04
CA SER A 223 -12.76 -20.81 -7.59
C SER A 223 -13.17 -19.58 -8.40
N ASP A 224 -14.38 -19.07 -8.16
CA ASP A 224 -14.90 -17.92 -8.88
C ASP A 224 -14.06 -16.66 -8.58
N ILE A 225 -13.79 -15.87 -9.63
CA ILE A 225 -13.07 -14.60 -9.51
C ILE A 225 -14.06 -13.50 -9.17
N TYR A 226 -13.74 -12.70 -8.16
CA TYR A 226 -14.51 -11.52 -7.81
C TYR A 226 -14.19 -10.38 -8.78
N ALA A 227 -15.20 -9.95 -9.54
CA ALA A 227 -15.09 -8.87 -10.53
C ALA A 227 -15.84 -7.61 -10.11
N ASP A 228 -17.04 -7.79 -9.54
CA ASP A 228 -17.94 -6.72 -9.10
C ASP A 228 -18.67 -7.17 -7.83
N PRO A 229 -19.16 -6.23 -7.00
CA PRO A 229 -19.97 -6.59 -5.85
C PRO A 229 -21.30 -7.24 -6.28
N PHE A 230 -21.88 -8.05 -5.40
CA PHE A 230 -23.04 -8.89 -5.72
C PHE A 230 -24.06 -8.95 -4.58
N ASP A 231 -25.31 -9.26 -4.92
CA ASP A 231 -26.40 -9.40 -3.96
C ASP A 231 -26.50 -10.83 -3.41
N ILE A 232 -26.75 -10.92 -2.10
CA ILE A 232 -27.09 -12.16 -1.39
C ILE A 232 -28.53 -12.05 -0.87
N SER A 233 -29.40 -13.00 -1.25
CA SER A 233 -30.82 -13.01 -0.87
C SER A 233 -31.22 -14.15 0.07
N GLN A 234 -30.29 -15.04 0.42
CA GLN A 234 -30.46 -16.16 1.35
C GLN A 234 -29.25 -16.29 2.27
N THR A 235 -29.38 -17.05 3.36
CA THR A 235 -28.22 -17.28 4.24
C THR A 235 -27.08 -17.94 3.47
N THR A 236 -25.94 -17.26 3.40
CA THR A 236 -24.80 -17.65 2.56
C THR A 236 -23.50 -17.47 3.34
N THR A 237 -22.59 -18.43 3.22
CA THR A 237 -21.24 -18.31 3.77
C THR A 237 -20.27 -18.02 2.65
N VAL A 238 -19.71 -16.81 2.68
CA VAL A 238 -18.71 -16.37 1.71
C VAL A 238 -17.33 -16.62 2.30
N LYS A 239 -16.49 -17.32 1.55
CA LYS A 239 -15.06 -17.43 1.84
C LYS A 239 -14.25 -16.90 0.67
N ALA A 240 -13.16 -16.19 0.95
CA ALA A 240 -12.32 -15.64 -0.12
C ALA A 240 -10.83 -15.61 0.25
N ILE A 241 -9.98 -15.72 -0.78
CA ILE A 241 -8.53 -15.52 -0.74
C ILE A 241 -8.13 -14.44 -1.76
N ALA A 242 -7.06 -13.71 -1.46
CA ALA A 242 -6.39 -12.81 -2.40
C ALA A 242 -5.10 -13.47 -2.90
N VAL A 243 -4.83 -13.38 -4.20
CA VAL A 243 -3.66 -13.98 -4.84
C VAL A 243 -2.89 -12.90 -5.61
N ASN A 244 -1.59 -12.80 -5.36
CA ASN A 244 -0.73 -11.84 -6.05
C ASN A 244 -0.29 -12.35 -7.43
N ALA A 245 0.39 -11.50 -8.21
CA ALA A 245 0.87 -11.84 -9.56
C ALA A 245 1.84 -13.04 -9.57
N ASN A 246 2.51 -13.31 -8.44
CA ASN A 246 3.45 -14.42 -8.26
C ASN A 246 2.77 -15.71 -7.80
N GLY A 247 1.43 -15.74 -7.71
CA GLY A 247 0.64 -16.92 -7.36
C GLY A 247 0.62 -17.23 -5.86
N GLN A 248 1.11 -16.34 -5.00
CA GLN A 248 1.05 -16.51 -3.55
C GLN A 248 -0.33 -16.10 -3.04
N SER A 249 -0.92 -16.95 -2.18
CA SER A 249 -2.28 -16.77 -1.65
C SER A 249 -2.27 -16.25 -0.21
N SER A 250 -3.26 -15.44 0.13
CA SER A 250 -3.53 -15.00 1.51
C SER A 250 -4.06 -16.13 2.40
N SER A 251 -4.20 -15.85 3.69
CA SER A 251 -5.13 -16.62 4.53
C SER A 251 -6.58 -16.45 4.05
N VAL A 252 -7.46 -17.35 4.46
CA VAL A 252 -8.87 -17.34 4.07
C VAL A 252 -9.63 -16.34 4.92
N SER A 253 -10.33 -15.41 4.26
CA SER A 253 -11.38 -14.59 4.85
C SER A 253 -12.70 -15.36 4.85
N SER A 254 -13.54 -15.19 5.87
CA SER A 254 -14.83 -15.88 5.98
C SER A 254 -15.87 -14.99 6.64
N ALA A 255 -17.05 -14.88 6.02
CA ALA A 255 -18.21 -14.22 6.60
C ALA A 255 -19.49 -15.01 6.31
N THR A 256 -20.38 -15.10 7.31
CA THR A 256 -21.71 -15.70 7.15
C THR A 256 -22.76 -14.59 7.14
N TYR A 257 -23.38 -14.39 6.00
CA TYR A 257 -24.49 -13.48 5.80
C TYR A 257 -25.78 -14.20 6.18
N THR A 258 -26.38 -13.82 7.30
CA THR A 258 -27.58 -14.49 7.82
C THR A 258 -28.82 -13.72 7.42
N LYS A 259 -29.74 -14.38 6.70
CA LYS A 259 -31.07 -13.85 6.44
C LYS A 259 -31.92 -13.98 7.69
N LEU A 260 -32.51 -12.87 8.11
CA LEU A 260 -33.46 -12.82 9.23
C LEU A 260 -34.85 -13.13 8.71
N GLU A 261 -35.40 -14.24 9.16
CA GLU A 261 -36.80 -14.57 8.90
C GLU A 261 -37.71 -13.69 9.76
N LYS A 262 -38.81 -13.24 9.17
CA LYS A 262 -39.84 -12.50 9.89
C LYS A 262 -40.45 -13.41 10.97
N THR A 263 -40.57 -12.88 12.19
CA THR A 263 -41.19 -13.57 13.33
C THR A 263 -42.23 -12.69 14.03
N SER A 264 -43.07 -13.30 14.87
CA SER A 264 -44.05 -12.59 15.70
C SER A 264 -43.47 -12.22 17.07
N ILE A 265 -43.99 -11.15 17.67
CA ILE A 265 -43.66 -10.73 19.05
C ILE A 265 -43.95 -11.87 20.03
N LYS A 266 -45.06 -12.59 19.82
CA LYS A 266 -45.42 -13.77 20.63
C LYS A 266 -44.29 -14.81 20.66
N ASP A 267 -43.77 -15.18 19.49
CA ASP A 267 -42.76 -16.23 19.39
C ASP A 267 -41.43 -15.78 20.01
N VAL A 268 -41.09 -14.49 19.88
CA VAL A 268 -39.90 -13.90 20.50
C VAL A 268 -39.99 -13.91 22.02
N GLN A 269 -41.14 -13.51 22.59
CA GLN A 269 -41.36 -13.53 24.05
C GLN A 269 -41.40 -14.94 24.65
N LEU A 270 -41.79 -15.93 23.85
CA LEU A 270 -41.79 -17.35 24.25
C LEU A 270 -40.44 -18.04 24.01
N SER A 271 -39.52 -17.40 23.28
CA SER A 271 -38.19 -17.94 23.02
C SER A 271 -37.29 -17.82 24.26
N THR A 272 -36.49 -18.85 24.52
CA THR A 272 -35.59 -18.93 25.68
C THR A 272 -34.13 -18.60 25.34
N GLY A 273 -33.87 -18.04 24.15
CA GLY A 273 -32.52 -17.78 23.64
C GLY A 273 -32.35 -16.37 23.08
N SER A 274 -31.12 -15.86 23.13
CA SER A 274 -30.74 -14.61 22.48
C SER A 274 -30.55 -14.84 20.98
N SER A 275 -31.44 -14.29 20.16
CA SER A 275 -31.28 -14.27 18.70
C SER A 275 -31.66 -12.90 18.16
N SER A 276 -30.95 -12.45 17.12
CA SER A 276 -31.37 -11.31 16.31
C SER A 276 -32.55 -11.77 15.46
N VAL A 277 -33.65 -11.02 15.49
CA VAL A 277 -34.89 -11.34 14.79
C VAL A 277 -35.39 -10.13 14.02
N PHE A 278 -36.18 -10.37 12.97
CA PHE A 278 -36.90 -9.33 12.25
C PHE A 278 -38.38 -9.35 12.65
N ILE A 279 -38.88 -8.23 13.18
CA ILE A 279 -40.29 -8.02 13.52
C ILE A 279 -40.77 -6.80 12.75
N GLU A 280 -41.96 -6.91 12.15
CA GLU A 280 -42.66 -5.79 11.52
C GLU A 280 -43.91 -5.48 12.34
N GLY A 281 -44.11 -4.21 12.71
CA GLY A 281 -45.23 -3.80 13.53
C GLY A 281 -45.48 -2.30 13.54
N VAL A 282 -46.56 -1.89 14.18
CA VAL A 282 -46.98 -0.49 14.35
C VAL A 282 -46.49 0.01 15.71
N VAL A 283 -45.88 1.21 15.74
CA VAL A 283 -45.56 1.87 17.01
C VAL A 283 -46.84 2.42 17.63
N VAL A 284 -47.27 1.84 18.74
CA VAL A 284 -48.54 2.20 19.42
C VAL A 284 -48.35 3.16 20.59
N ALA A 285 -47.12 3.27 21.10
CA ALA A 285 -46.74 4.31 22.05
C ALA A 285 -45.25 4.65 21.90
N ALA A 286 -44.90 5.91 22.14
CA ALA A 286 -43.51 6.34 22.27
C ALA A 286 -43.37 7.12 23.58
N CYS A 287 -42.41 6.73 24.40
CA CYS A 287 -42.11 7.37 25.68
C CYS A 287 -40.61 7.75 25.74
N ALA A 288 -40.23 8.52 26.75
CA ALA A 288 -38.84 8.96 26.90
C ALA A 288 -37.83 7.78 27.03
N SER A 289 -38.30 6.59 27.40
CA SER A 289 -37.49 5.38 27.59
C SER A 289 -37.58 4.37 26.45
N GLY A 290 -38.37 4.60 25.39
CA GLY A 290 -38.49 3.66 24.28
C GLY A 290 -39.79 3.77 23.47
N ALA A 291 -39.99 2.83 22.56
CA ALA A 291 -41.20 2.68 21.77
C ALA A 291 -41.87 1.35 22.07
N VAL A 292 -43.21 1.32 22.03
CA VAL A 292 -44.02 0.11 22.14
C VAL A 292 -44.45 -0.31 20.75
N ILE A 293 -44.14 -1.54 20.35
CA ILE A 293 -44.45 -2.09 19.02
C ILE A 293 -45.56 -3.13 19.13
N TYR A 294 -46.55 -3.04 18.25
CA TYR A 294 -47.64 -4.00 18.08
C TYR A 294 -47.56 -4.64 16.70
N ASP A 295 -47.45 -5.97 16.63
CA ASP A 295 -47.29 -6.70 15.36
C ASP A 295 -48.62 -7.24 14.78
N GLY A 296 -49.76 -6.93 15.41
CA GLY A 296 -51.06 -7.49 15.04
C GLY A 296 -51.49 -8.72 15.84
N THR A 297 -50.61 -9.26 16.70
CA THR A 297 -50.97 -10.29 17.69
C THR A 297 -51.36 -9.64 19.03
N ASP A 298 -51.93 -10.37 19.99
CA ASP A 298 -52.26 -9.83 21.32
C ASP A 298 -51.02 -9.48 22.19
N TYR A 299 -49.84 -9.27 21.59
CA TYR A 299 -48.57 -9.04 22.24
C TYR A 299 -47.93 -7.71 21.79
N ILE A 300 -47.14 -7.10 22.68
CA ILE A 300 -46.40 -5.85 22.44
C ILE A 300 -44.94 -5.97 22.91
N LEU A 301 -44.02 -5.27 22.25
CA LEU A 301 -42.60 -5.14 22.64
C LEU A 301 -42.30 -3.74 23.16
#